data_AF-A0A1J3I640-F1
#
_entry.id   AF-A0A1J3I640-F1
#
_cell.length_a   1.000
_cell.length_b   1.000
_cell.length_c   1.000
_cell.angle_alpha   90.00
_cell.angle_beta   90.00
_cell.angle_gamma   90.00
#
_symmetry.space_group_name_H-M   'P 1'
#
loop_
_entity.id
_entity.type
_entity.pdbx_description
1 polymer ?
#
loop_
_entity_poly.entity_id
_entity_poly.type
_entity_poly.pdbx_seq_one_letter_code
_entity_poly.pdbx_strand_id
1 'polypeptide(L)' 'RLLPFWIVWMIWKARNEFLFQQRNVQAQDEATKSLHAVSEWLAANPIEQHSRQQSNNGQWEPPDTGWLKCNFDSSYRQDA' A
#
# COMPACT_ATOMS: atom_id res chain seq x y z
N ARG A 1 -9.98 6.01 11.37
CA ARG A 1 -9.26 4.79 11.84
C ARG A 1 -8.63 4.12 10.61
N LEU A 2 -7.46 4.62 10.16
CA LEU A 2 -6.81 4.29 8.87
C LEU A 2 -5.67 3.25 8.99
N LEU A 3 -5.48 2.72 10.19
CA LEU A 3 -4.35 1.85 10.56
C LEU A 3 -4.21 0.51 9.80
N PRO A 4 -5.29 -0.17 9.35
CA PRO A 4 -5.14 -1.51 8.78
C PRO A 4 -4.33 -1.53 7.49
N PHE A 5 -4.51 -0.53 6.62
CA PHE A 5 -3.93 -0.55 5.28
C PHE A 5 -2.40 -0.46 5.31
N TRP A 6 -1.85 0.42 6.14
CA TRP A 6 -0.41 0.66 6.18
C TRP A 6 0.37 -0.49 6.80
N ILE A 7 -0.21 -1.18 7.78
CA ILE A 7 0.36 -2.40 8.33
C ILE A 7 0.36 -3.52 7.29
N VAL A 8 -0.75 -3.70 6.55
CA VAL A 8 -0.84 -4.71 5.47
C VAL A 8 0.18 -4.43 4.37
N TRP A 9 0.37 -3.16 4.01
CA TRP A 9 1.40 -2.74 3.05
C TRP A 9 2.81 -3.08 3.51
N MET A 10 3.14 -2.82 4.79
CA MET A 10 4.45 -3.15 5.35
C MET A 10 4.70 -4.67 5.35
N ILE A 11 3.70 -5.48 5.71
CA ILE A 11 3.78 -6.95 5.65
C ILE A 11 4.01 -7.44 4.22
N TRP A 12 3.25 -6.90 3.25
CA TRP A 12 3.41 -7.24 1.84
C TRP A 12 4.82 -6.90 1.35
N LYS A 13 5.36 -5.73 1.72
CA LYS A 13 6.71 -5.32 1.37
C LYS A 13 7.76 -6.25 1.97
N ALA A 14 7.65 -6.56 3.26
CA ALA A 14 8.55 -7.48 3.96
C ALA A 14 8.59 -8.86 3.30
N ARG A 15 7.43 -9.40 2.93
CA ARG A 15 7.33 -10.66 2.17
C ARG A 15 8.08 -10.57 0.84
N ASN A 16 7.93 -9.48 0.11
CA ASN A 16 8.59 -9.33 -1.19
C ASN A 16 10.11 -9.18 -1.06
N GLU A 17 10.60 -8.43 -0.07
CA GLU A 17 12.04 -8.35 0.20
C GLU A 17 12.62 -9.72 0.57
N PHE A 18 11.89 -10.51 1.36
CA PHE A 18 12.28 -11.88 1.69
C PHE A 18 12.37 -12.76 0.42
N LEU A 19 11.33 -12.74 -0.42
CA LEU A 19 11.25 -13.63 -1.60
C LEU A 19 12.19 -13.23 -2.74
N PHE A 20 12.31 -11.93 -3.01
CA PHE A 20 13.01 -11.44 -4.21
C PHE A 20 14.41 -10.91 -3.94
N GLN A 21 14.72 -10.51 -2.71
CA GLN A 21 16.03 -9.98 -2.32
C GLN A 21 16.78 -10.90 -1.34
N GLN A 22 16.21 -12.08 -1.03
CA GLN A 22 16.74 -13.04 -0.04
C GLN A 22 17.03 -12.39 1.32
N ARG A 23 16.32 -11.31 1.65
CA ARG A 23 16.53 -10.58 2.90
C ARG A 23 15.77 -11.29 4.01
N ASN A 24 16.47 -12.15 4.75
CA ASN A 24 15.90 -12.89 5.87
C ASN A 24 16.05 -12.10 7.17
N VAL A 25 15.08 -11.23 7.44
CA VAL A 25 14.98 -10.45 8.68
C VAL A 25 14.01 -11.16 9.62
N GLN A 26 14.30 -11.11 10.93
CA GLN A 26 13.39 -11.65 11.93
C GLN A 26 12.03 -10.94 11.86
N ALA A 27 10.94 -11.71 11.78
CA ALA A 27 9.59 -11.17 11.62
C ALA A 27 9.20 -10.19 12.75
N GLN A 28 9.69 -10.42 13.97
CA GLN A 28 9.47 -9.54 15.12
C GLN A 28 10.07 -8.14 14.91
N ASP A 29 11.26 -8.07 14.33
CA ASP A 29 11.96 -6.81 14.09
C ASP A 29 11.23 -6.02 13.00
N GLU A 30 10.80 -6.69 11.93
CA GLU A 30 10.04 -6.05 10.86
C GLU A 30 8.66 -5.59 11.33
N ALA A 31 7.99 -6.34 12.22
CA ALA A 31 6.74 -5.92 12.84
C ALA A 31 6.93 -4.68 13.72
N THR A 32 8.00 -4.63 14.53
CA THR A 32 8.32 -3.48 15.39
C THR A 32 8.60 -2.24 14.56
N LYS A 33 9.43 -2.38 13.52
CA LYS A 33 9.71 -1.35 12.54
C LYS A 33 8.46 -0.87 11.81
N SER A 34 7.54 -1.78 11.48
CA SER A 34 6.23 -1.47 10.90
C SER A 34 5.39 -0.58 11.79
N LEU A 35 5.30 -0.92 13.07
CA LEU A 35 4.56 -0.13 14.05
C LEU A 35 5.18 1.27 14.22
N HIS A 36 6.51 1.36 14.26
CA HIS A 36 7.20 2.64 14.35
C HIS A 36 6.93 3.54 13.15
N ALA A 37 7.06 3.00 11.93
CA ALA A 37 6.80 3.74 10.70
C ALA A 37 5.34 4.23 10.61
N VAL A 38 4.38 3.43 11.09
CA VAL A 38 2.97 3.85 11.19
C VAL A 38 2.81 4.99 12.19
N SER A 39 3.46 4.91 13.35
CA SER A 39 3.43 5.96 14.37
C SER A 39 4.00 7.28 13.84
N GLU A 40 5.15 7.24 13.17
CA GLU A 40 5.77 8.41 12.53
C GLU A 40 4.86 9.01 11.46
N TRP A 41 4.27 8.17 10.60
CA TRP A 41 3.37 8.63 9.56
C TRP A 41 2.13 9.33 10.13
N LEU A 42 1.55 8.82 11.22
CA LEU A 42 0.41 9.46 11.90
C LEU A 42 0.80 10.81 12.51
N ALA A 43 1.98 10.89 13.12
CA ALA A 43 2.47 12.14 13.69
C ALA A 43 2.72 13.20 12.61
N ALA A 44 3.22 12.78 11.44
CA ALA A 44 3.50 13.66 10.30
C ALA A 44 2.23 14.03 9.49
N ASN A 45 1.18 13.23 9.57
CA ASN A 45 -0.09 13.44 8.85
C ASN A 45 -1.23 13.59 9.87
N PRO A 46 -1.25 14.68 10.66
CA PRO A 46 -2.38 14.96 11.52
C PRO A 46 -3.64 14.99 10.66
N ILE A 47 -4.69 14.29 11.10
CA ILE A 47 -5.97 14.26 10.40
C ILE A 47 -6.56 15.66 10.56
N GLU A 48 -6.22 16.56 9.66
CA GLU A 48 -6.98 17.79 9.53
C GLU A 48 -8.40 17.38 9.14
N GLN A 49 -9.39 17.75 9.96
CA GLN A 49 -10.81 17.63 9.63
C GLN A 49 -11.20 18.60 8.51
N HIS A 50 -10.36 18.75 7.49
CA HIS A 50 -10.81 19.27 6.23
C HIS A 50 -11.80 18.26 5.69
N SER A 51 -13.07 18.64 5.72
CA SER A 51 -14.15 18.07 4.92
C SER A 51 -13.75 18.20 3.44
N ARG A 52 -12.79 17.38 3.01
CA ARG A 52 -12.67 17.02 1.61
C ARG A 52 -13.99 16.35 1.31
N GLN A 53 -14.91 17.12 0.75
CA GLN A 53 -15.92 16.59 -0.14
C GLN A 53 -15.15 15.64 -1.04
N GLN A 54 -15.26 14.34 -0.74
CA GLN A 54 -14.69 13.30 -1.58
C GLN A 54 -15.38 13.51 -2.92
N SER A 55 -14.71 14.22 -3.84
CA SER A 55 -15.09 14.18 -5.24
C SER A 55 -15.00 12.70 -5.58
N ASN A 56 -16.16 12.08 -5.77
CA ASN A 56 -16.38 10.66 -6.00
C ASN A 56 -15.09 9.90 -6.27
N ASN A 57 -14.60 9.18 -5.25
CA ASN A 57 -13.78 8.00 -5.51
C ASN A 57 -14.67 7.09 -6.35
N GLY A 58 -14.58 7.21 -7.68
CA GLY A 58 -15.36 6.42 -8.63
C GLY A 58 -15.15 4.97 -8.26
N GLN A 59 -16.15 4.38 -7.62
CA GLN A 59 -16.10 2.99 -7.22
C GLN A 59 -15.94 2.19 -8.51
N TRP A 60 -15.02 1.23 -8.52
CA TRP A 60 -14.83 0.42 -9.71
C TRP A 60 -16.15 -0.28 -10.03
N GLU A 61 -16.65 -0.07 -11.25
CA GLU A 61 -17.81 -0.78 -11.77
C GLU A 61 -17.36 -1.83 -12.79
N PRO A 62 -18.00 -3.01 -12.83
CA PRO A 62 -17.74 -3.99 -13.88
C PRO A 62 -18.10 -3.43 -15.27
N PRO A 63 -17.48 -3.93 -16.36
CA PRO A 63 -17.91 -3.57 -17.71
C PRO A 63 -19.33 -4.07 -17.98
N ASP A 64 -20.04 -3.37 -18.87
CA ASP A 64 -21.34 -3.80 -19.36
C ASP A 64 -21.26 -5.17 -20.06
N THR A 65 -22.39 -5.88 -20.08
CA THR A 65 -22.51 -7.19 -20.75
C THR A 65 -22.05 -7.10 -22.20
N GLY A 66 -21.10 -7.98 -22.59
CA GLY A 66 -20.51 -8.01 -23.94
C GLY A 66 -19.21 -7.21 -24.08
N TRP A 67 -18.79 -6.46 -23.06
CA TRP A 67 -17.55 -5.70 -23.05
C TRP A 67 -16.49 -6.31 -22.12
N LEU A 68 -15.22 -6.17 -22.52
CA LEU A 68 -14.06 -6.56 -21.71
C LEU A 68 -13.31 -5.29 -21.26
N LYS A 69 -13.24 -5.06 -19.95
CA LYS A 69 -12.38 -4.03 -19.36
C LYS A 69 -10.98 -4.62 -19.14
N CYS A 70 -10.03 -4.23 -19.99
CA CYS A 70 -8.63 -4.66 -19.85
C CYS A 70 -7.81 -3.54 -19.18
N ASN A 71 -7.36 -3.79 -17.95
CA ASN A 71 -6.41 -2.91 -17.28
C ASN A 71 -4.99 -3.40 -17.63
N PHE A 72 -4.17 -2.53 -18.19
CA PHE A 72 -2.77 -2.83 -18.47
C PHE A 72 -1.87 -1.89 -17.67
N ASP A 73 -0.73 -2.41 -17.24
CA ASP A 73 0.32 -1.66 -16.58
C ASP A 73 1.66 -2.05 -17.21
N SER A 74 2.61 -1.13 -17.26
CA SER A 74 3.96 -1.40 -17.75
C SER A 74 4.97 -0.66 -16.91
N SER A 75 6.03 -1.35 -16.50
CA SER A 75 7.19 -0.75 -15.84
C SER A 75 8.47 -1.14 -16.58
N TYR A 76 9.46 -0.24 -16.56
CA TYR A 76 10.78 -0.44 -17.15
C TYR A 76 11.83 -0.26 -16.06
N ARG A 77 12.84 -1.13 -16.05
CA ARG A 77 14.05 -0.97 -15.22
C ARG A 77 15.27 -1.22 -16.09
N GLN A 78 16.17 -0.25 -16.13
CA GLN A 78 17.48 -0.41 -16.73
C GLN A 78 18.42 -1.00 -15.69
N ASP A 79 19.09 -2.11 -16.01
CA ASP A 79 20.09 -2.69 -15.12
C ASP A 79 21.37 -1.83 -15.14
N ALA A 80 21.97 -1.62 -13.98
CA ALA A 80 23.24 -0.93 -13.74
C ALA A 80 24.23 -1.87 -13.07
#